data_AF-A0A958A6R4-F1
#
_entry.id   AF-A0A958A6R4-F1
#
_cell.length_a   1.000
_cell.length_b   1.000
_cell.length_c   1.000
_cell.angle_alpha   90.00
_cell.angle_beta   90.00
_cell.angle_gamma   90.00
#
_symmetry.space_group_name_H-M   'P 1'
#
loop_
_entity.id
_entity.type
_entity.pdbx_description
1 polymer ?
#
loop_
_entity_poly.entity_id
_entity_poly.type
_entity_poly.pdbx_seq_one_letter_code
_entity_poly.pdbx_strand_id
1 'polypeptide(L)'
;AKKIAFVYENAKFSTDVVSAAQEYAESKGYEVVLSEGYDSEATDFAPFINKIAAAEPDAVMGGGHFNDGSTFARQLHEKETSVEFLALLVAPPELDFAELGDAALGVVGPSQWEPQANYTPEAADAAGVEWYGPTVADFVAAYQDKYGEEPGYHAAGGFASGLVLQQAIEAAGSVDPDAVRAALDGTNIMTFYGNVQFNTTPEAHGLQEAHEMVYVQWQKDADGNLVKQVVWPVEGQSAEPIYPLAQIP
;
A
#
# COMPACT_ATOMS: atom_id res chain seq x y z
N ALA A 1 -15.97 14.80 -7.50
CA ALA A 1 -15.17 14.22 -8.60
C ALA A 1 -15.97 13.16 -9.34
N LYS A 2 -15.87 13.08 -10.67
CA LYS A 2 -16.36 11.96 -11.49
C LYS A 2 -15.36 11.47 -12.54
N LYS A 3 -14.25 12.15 -12.84
CA LYS A 3 -13.31 11.73 -13.89
C LYS A 3 -12.01 11.16 -13.30
N ILE A 4 -11.63 9.97 -13.73
CA ILE A 4 -10.40 9.30 -13.30
C ILE A 4 -9.52 8.98 -14.51
N ALA A 5 -8.22 9.27 -14.39
CA ALA A 5 -7.20 8.83 -15.31
C ALA A 5 -6.34 7.73 -14.68
N PHE A 6 -6.06 6.67 -15.44
CA PHE A 6 -5.15 5.61 -15.05
C PHE A 6 -3.88 5.65 -15.90
N VAL A 7 -2.72 5.68 -15.25
CA VAL A 7 -1.41 5.55 -15.90
C VAL A 7 -0.59 4.55 -15.11
N TYR A 8 -0.22 3.42 -15.72
CA TYR A 8 0.28 2.25 -14.99
C TYR A 8 1.32 1.47 -15.78
N GLU A 9 2.16 0.74 -15.06
CA GLU A 9 3.12 -0.16 -15.69
C GLU A 9 2.39 -1.29 -16.42
N ASN A 10 2.79 -1.60 -17.65
CA ASN A 10 2.20 -2.68 -18.44
C ASN A 10 2.76 -4.06 -18.05
N ALA A 11 2.77 -4.34 -16.76
CA ALA A 11 3.17 -5.60 -16.15
C ALA A 11 2.00 -6.19 -15.36
N LYS A 12 1.99 -7.53 -15.23
CA LYS A 12 0.84 -8.28 -14.69
C LYS A 12 0.28 -7.72 -13.38
N PHE A 13 1.16 -7.40 -12.44
CA PHE A 13 0.77 -6.84 -11.13
C PHE A 13 -0.06 -5.57 -11.29
N SER A 14 0.50 -4.55 -11.93
CA SER A 14 -0.13 -3.24 -12.10
C SER A 14 -1.37 -3.31 -12.99
N THR A 15 -1.35 -4.16 -14.03
CA THR A 15 -2.53 -4.37 -14.90
C THR A 15 -3.69 -5.01 -14.15
N ASP A 16 -3.43 -6.00 -13.29
CA ASP A 16 -4.49 -6.65 -12.50
C ASP A 16 -5.12 -5.65 -11.51
N VAL A 17 -4.28 -4.88 -10.81
CA VAL A 17 -4.73 -3.87 -9.84
C VAL A 17 -5.54 -2.77 -10.52
N VAL A 18 -5.04 -2.21 -11.62
CA VAL A 18 -5.75 -1.14 -12.33
C VAL A 18 -7.04 -1.64 -12.96
N SER A 19 -7.08 -2.85 -13.52
CA SER A 19 -8.31 -3.41 -14.09
C SER A 19 -9.41 -3.52 -13.04
N ALA A 20 -9.09 -4.06 -11.86
CA ALA A 20 -10.05 -4.14 -10.75
C ALA A 20 -10.49 -2.75 -10.25
N ALA A 21 -9.55 -1.80 -10.16
CA ALA A 21 -9.86 -0.43 -9.75
C ALA A 21 -10.76 0.30 -10.76
N GLN A 22 -10.55 0.08 -12.06
CA GLN A 22 -11.38 0.64 -13.14
C GLN A 22 -12.80 0.08 -13.08
N GLU A 23 -12.96 -1.25 -13.04
CA GLU A 23 -14.27 -1.89 -12.92
C GLU A 23 -15.02 -1.40 -11.69
N TYR A 24 -14.33 -1.28 -10.55
CA TYR A 24 -14.92 -0.75 -9.33
C TYR A 24 -15.34 0.71 -9.49
N ALA A 25 -14.47 1.57 -10.03
CA ALA A 25 -14.77 2.98 -10.25
C ALA A 25 -16.00 3.17 -11.16
N GLU A 26 -16.06 2.46 -12.28
CA GLU A 26 -17.21 2.50 -13.20
C GLU A 26 -18.49 2.02 -12.52
N SER A 27 -18.41 0.95 -11.71
CA SER A 27 -19.56 0.47 -10.92
C SER A 27 -20.10 1.51 -9.92
N LYS A 28 -19.25 2.46 -9.50
CA LYS A 28 -19.60 3.58 -8.63
C LYS A 28 -20.01 4.84 -9.40
N GLY A 29 -20.04 4.80 -10.73
CA GLY A 29 -20.46 5.90 -11.59
C GLY A 29 -19.38 6.95 -11.86
N TYR A 30 -18.10 6.61 -11.66
CA TYR A 30 -16.97 7.38 -12.16
C TYR A 30 -16.76 7.08 -13.65
N GLU A 31 -16.25 8.07 -14.38
CA GLU A 31 -15.88 8.02 -15.79
C GLU A 31 -14.36 7.86 -15.90
N VAL A 32 -13.92 6.79 -16.56
CA VAL A 32 -12.51 6.62 -16.91
C VAL A 32 -12.22 7.41 -18.18
N VAL A 33 -11.52 8.54 -18.04
CA VAL A 33 -11.24 9.46 -19.17
C VAL A 33 -9.89 9.19 -19.84
N LEU A 34 -9.02 8.43 -19.18
CA LEU A 34 -7.73 8.00 -19.70
C LEU A 34 -7.34 6.68 -19.04
N SER A 35 -6.79 5.75 -19.81
CA SER A 35 -6.19 4.50 -19.31
C SER A 35 -5.03 4.13 -20.21
N GLU A 36 -3.80 4.34 -19.74
CA GLU A 36 -2.59 4.15 -20.54
C GLU A 36 -1.56 3.32 -19.78
N GLY A 37 -1.14 2.21 -20.38
CA GLY A 37 -0.01 1.42 -19.91
C GLY A 37 1.32 1.99 -20.44
N TYR A 38 2.35 2.03 -19.60
CA TYR A 38 3.73 2.31 -20.00
C TYR A 38 4.63 1.07 -19.90
N ASP A 39 5.74 1.07 -20.64
CA ASP A 39 6.74 0.00 -20.57
C ASP A 39 7.48 0.04 -19.22
N SER A 40 7.82 -1.12 -18.64
CA SER A 40 8.55 -1.21 -17.36
C SER A 40 9.89 -0.47 -17.34
N GLU A 41 10.50 -0.22 -18.50
CA GLU A 41 11.75 0.54 -18.63
C GLU A 41 11.52 2.05 -18.84
N ALA A 42 10.26 2.52 -18.82
CA ALA A 42 9.94 3.91 -19.05
C ALA A 42 10.55 4.84 -18.00
N THR A 43 11.28 5.84 -18.48
CA THR A 43 11.88 6.91 -17.65
C THR A 43 11.37 8.31 -18.02
N ASP A 44 10.69 8.44 -19.15
CA ASP A 44 10.02 9.67 -19.60
C ASP A 44 8.51 9.48 -19.58
N PHE A 45 7.85 10.19 -18.67
CA PHE A 45 6.40 10.18 -18.51
C PHE A 45 5.72 11.40 -19.11
N ALA A 46 6.47 12.32 -19.73
CA ALA A 46 5.92 13.53 -20.32
C ALA A 46 4.77 13.27 -21.31
N PRO A 47 4.79 12.24 -22.18
CA PRO A 47 3.66 11.94 -23.06
C PRO A 47 2.37 11.62 -22.30
N PHE A 48 2.45 10.85 -21.21
CA PHE A 48 1.30 10.48 -20.39
C PHE A 48 0.78 11.67 -19.60
N ILE A 49 1.68 12.47 -19.02
CA ILE A 49 1.32 13.70 -18.30
C ILE A 49 0.62 14.70 -19.22
N ASN A 50 1.10 14.86 -20.45
CA ASN A 50 0.44 15.74 -21.43
C ASN A 50 -0.98 15.24 -21.78
N LYS A 51 -1.21 13.92 -21.84
CA LYS A 51 -2.55 13.34 -22.02
C LYS A 51 -3.43 13.56 -20.79
N ILE A 52 -2.89 13.42 -19.57
CA ILE A 52 -3.58 13.74 -18.31
C ILE A 52 -4.05 15.19 -18.33
N ALA A 53 -3.14 16.14 -18.60
CA ALA A 53 -3.48 17.56 -18.67
C ALA A 53 -4.58 17.86 -19.70
N ALA A 54 -4.57 17.18 -20.86
CA ALA A 54 -5.59 17.36 -21.89
C ALA A 54 -6.95 16.71 -21.53
N ALA A 55 -6.95 15.66 -20.71
CA ALA A 55 -8.16 14.96 -20.29
C ALA A 55 -8.85 15.63 -19.09
N GLU A 56 -8.14 16.50 -18.36
CA GLU A 56 -8.60 17.21 -17.17
C GLU A 56 -9.32 16.27 -16.16
N PRO A 57 -8.66 15.19 -15.69
CA PRO A 57 -9.25 14.30 -14.70
C PRO A 57 -9.27 14.97 -13.32
N ASP A 58 -10.22 14.56 -12.47
CA ASP A 58 -10.21 14.97 -11.06
C ASP A 58 -9.15 14.17 -10.28
N ALA A 59 -8.95 12.90 -10.65
CA ALA A 59 -8.01 11.99 -10.00
C ALA A 59 -7.11 11.29 -11.00
N VAL A 60 -5.85 11.08 -10.63
CA VAL A 60 -4.91 10.20 -11.33
C VAL A 60 -4.57 9.03 -10.41
N MET A 61 -4.67 7.82 -10.94
CA MET A 61 -4.35 6.59 -10.22
C MET A 61 -3.44 5.69 -11.07
N GLY A 62 -2.61 4.86 -10.43
CA GLY A 62 -1.82 3.85 -11.14
C GLY A 62 -0.41 3.74 -10.60
N GLY A 63 0.60 3.73 -11.46
CA GLY A 63 1.97 3.37 -11.11
C GLY A 63 2.27 1.88 -11.31
N GLY A 64 3.42 1.44 -10.84
CA GLY A 64 3.79 0.03 -10.75
C GLY A 64 4.67 -0.24 -9.54
N HIS A 65 5.89 0.30 -9.54
CA HIS A 65 6.89 0.11 -8.49
C HIS A 65 7.50 1.44 -8.05
N PHE A 66 8.45 1.37 -7.11
CA PHE A 66 9.05 2.57 -6.50
C PHE A 66 9.69 3.52 -7.52
N ASN A 67 10.50 3.00 -8.46
CA ASN A 67 11.28 3.83 -9.38
C ASN A 67 10.41 4.59 -10.39
N ASP A 68 9.44 3.92 -11.00
CA ASP A 68 8.53 4.52 -11.96
C ASP A 68 7.53 5.45 -11.27
N GLY A 69 6.94 5.05 -10.14
CA GLY A 69 6.04 5.89 -9.36
C GLY A 69 6.71 7.18 -8.88
N SER A 70 7.94 7.09 -8.36
CA SER A 70 8.73 8.25 -7.95
C SER A 70 9.08 9.18 -9.11
N THR A 71 9.44 8.60 -10.27
CA THR A 71 9.76 9.39 -11.46
C THR A 71 8.52 10.08 -12.03
N PHE A 72 7.38 9.39 -12.03
CA PHE A 72 6.11 9.93 -12.46
C PHE A 72 5.65 11.09 -11.56
N ALA A 73 5.65 10.91 -10.23
CA ALA A 73 5.28 11.96 -9.28
C ALA A 73 6.15 13.21 -9.44
N ARG A 74 7.47 13.03 -9.52
CA ARG A 74 8.42 14.12 -9.77
C ARG A 74 8.14 14.86 -11.07
N GLN A 75 7.97 14.15 -12.18
CA GLN A 75 7.74 14.79 -13.49
C GLN A 75 6.36 15.47 -13.57
N LEU A 76 5.35 14.93 -12.89
CA LEU A 76 4.01 15.52 -12.81
C LEU A 76 4.05 16.85 -12.04
N HIS A 77 4.80 16.88 -10.93
CA HIS A 77 5.10 18.09 -10.16
C HIS A 77 5.91 19.12 -10.97
N GLU A 78 7.03 18.71 -11.60
CA GLU A 78 7.87 19.60 -12.43
C GLU A 78 7.12 20.25 -13.59
N LYS A 79 6.06 19.57 -14.09
CA LYS A 79 5.18 20.07 -15.14
C LYS A 79 4.01 20.90 -14.63
N GLU A 80 3.89 21.10 -13.31
CA GLU A 80 2.82 21.86 -12.66
C GLU A 80 1.42 21.36 -13.10
N THR A 81 1.27 20.05 -13.32
CA THR A 81 0.00 19.48 -13.79
C THR A 81 -0.97 19.37 -12.63
N SER A 82 -2.06 20.14 -12.69
CA SER A 82 -3.09 20.16 -11.66
C SER A 82 -3.89 18.85 -11.65
N VAL A 83 -3.89 18.17 -10.50
CA VAL A 83 -4.70 16.98 -10.22
C VAL A 83 -5.22 17.12 -8.78
N GLU A 84 -6.51 16.90 -8.53
CA GLU A 84 -7.09 17.06 -7.19
C GLU A 84 -6.75 15.89 -6.26
N PHE A 85 -6.45 14.72 -6.83
CA PHE A 85 -6.10 13.50 -6.10
C PHE A 85 -5.12 12.64 -6.90
N LEU A 86 -3.96 12.32 -6.33
CA LEU A 86 -2.97 11.42 -6.92
C LEU A 86 -2.77 10.20 -6.03
N ALA A 87 -3.04 9.00 -6.57
CA ALA A 87 -2.72 7.74 -5.90
C ALA A 87 -1.79 6.87 -6.74
N LEU A 88 -0.66 6.47 -6.16
CA LEU A 88 0.33 5.63 -6.84
C LEU A 88 0.53 4.31 -6.07
N LEU A 89 0.70 3.22 -6.82
CA LEU A 89 1.06 1.91 -6.31
C LEU A 89 2.50 1.91 -5.84
N VAL A 90 2.76 1.22 -4.73
CA VAL A 90 4.08 0.84 -4.17
C VAL A 90 4.97 2.02 -3.75
N ALA A 91 5.16 3.05 -4.58
CA ALA A 91 6.12 4.11 -4.30
C ALA A 91 5.78 4.94 -3.04
N PRO A 92 4.54 5.44 -2.84
CA PRO A 92 4.29 6.38 -1.75
C PRO A 92 4.49 5.83 -0.33
N PRO A 93 4.18 4.55 -0.02
CA PRO A 93 4.47 4.03 1.30
C PRO A 93 5.96 3.79 1.60
N GLU A 94 6.84 3.76 0.60
CA GLU A 94 8.28 3.62 0.82
C GLU A 94 8.87 4.86 1.49
N LEU A 95 9.80 4.67 2.44
CA LEU A 95 10.38 5.76 3.23
C LEU A 95 11.14 6.75 2.35
N ASP A 96 11.87 6.25 1.35
CA ASP A 96 12.66 7.04 0.41
C ASP A 96 11.80 7.93 -0.49
N PHE A 97 10.47 7.73 -0.53
CA PHE A 97 9.57 8.63 -1.26
C PHE A 97 9.59 10.05 -0.67
N ALA A 98 9.95 10.21 0.60
CA ALA A 98 10.16 11.53 1.21
C ALA A 98 11.24 12.37 0.51
N GLU A 99 12.22 11.73 -0.15
CA GLU A 99 13.33 12.42 -0.83
C GLU A 99 12.85 13.27 -2.01
N LEU A 100 11.63 13.04 -2.50
CA LEU A 100 11.00 13.84 -3.56
C LEU A 100 10.61 15.25 -3.09
N GLY A 101 10.61 15.51 -1.77
CA GLY A 101 10.24 16.82 -1.22
C GLY A 101 8.79 17.19 -1.56
N ASP A 102 8.58 18.38 -2.10
CA ASP A 102 7.23 18.89 -2.40
C ASP A 102 6.49 18.01 -3.44
N ALA A 103 7.20 17.32 -4.34
CA ALA A 103 6.59 16.38 -5.29
C ALA A 103 5.95 15.13 -4.65
N ALA A 104 6.29 14.83 -3.39
CA ALA A 104 5.60 13.79 -2.62
C ALA A 104 4.35 14.29 -1.91
N LEU A 105 4.21 15.60 -1.68
CA LEU A 105 3.12 16.16 -0.87
C LEU A 105 1.76 15.87 -1.53
N GLY A 106 0.86 15.27 -0.73
CA GLY A 106 -0.49 14.93 -1.16
C GLY A 106 -0.62 13.62 -1.91
N VAL A 107 0.50 12.96 -2.26
CA VAL A 107 0.47 11.67 -2.95
C VAL A 107 0.02 10.58 -2.00
N VAL A 108 -1.01 9.85 -2.43
CA VAL A 108 -1.60 8.72 -1.71
C VAL A 108 -0.99 7.41 -2.20
N GLY A 109 -0.80 6.44 -1.31
CA GLY A 109 -0.47 5.08 -1.71
C GLY A 109 -1.05 4.02 -0.78
N PRO A 110 -1.43 2.85 -1.33
CA PRO A 110 -1.88 1.73 -0.51
C PRO A 110 -0.67 1.11 0.21
N SER A 111 -0.75 0.99 1.53
CA SER A 111 0.27 0.36 2.36
C SER A 111 -0.29 -0.89 3.03
N GLN A 112 0.49 -1.97 3.00
CA GLN A 112 0.11 -3.21 3.68
C GLN A 112 0.31 -3.10 5.20
N TRP A 113 1.19 -2.20 5.65
CA TRP A 113 1.47 -2.02 7.08
C TRP A 113 2.20 -0.71 7.32
N GLU A 114 1.94 -0.09 8.47
CA GLU A 114 2.62 1.11 8.91
C GLU A 114 3.03 0.98 10.38
N PRO A 115 4.14 1.59 10.83
CA PRO A 115 4.55 1.56 12.25
C PRO A 115 3.49 2.12 13.21
N GLN A 116 2.55 2.92 12.70
CA GLN A 116 1.41 3.46 13.44
C GLN A 116 0.24 2.48 13.57
N ALA A 117 0.32 1.28 12.96
CA ALA A 117 -0.73 0.28 13.02
C ALA A 117 -0.99 -0.18 14.47
N ASN A 118 -2.27 -0.26 14.85
CA ASN A 118 -2.70 -0.60 16.21
C ASN A 118 -3.06 -2.09 16.36
N TYR A 119 -2.19 -2.98 15.90
CA TYR A 119 -2.34 -4.42 16.12
C TYR A 119 -1.71 -4.81 17.45
N THR A 120 -2.53 -5.32 18.37
CA THR A 120 -2.14 -5.62 19.76
C THR A 120 -2.72 -6.97 20.21
N PRO A 121 -2.12 -7.62 21.23
CA PRO A 121 -2.72 -8.80 21.84
C PRO A 121 -4.15 -8.59 22.33
N GLU A 122 -4.47 -7.38 22.84
CA GLU A 122 -5.81 -7.01 23.27
C GLU A 122 -6.79 -6.92 22.09
N ALA A 123 -6.35 -6.39 20.94
CA ALA A 123 -7.15 -6.37 19.72
C ALA A 123 -7.41 -7.78 19.19
N ALA A 124 -6.43 -8.68 19.30
CA ALA A 124 -6.58 -10.09 18.92
C ALA A 124 -7.60 -10.81 19.81
N ASP A 125 -7.49 -10.64 21.14
CA ASP A 125 -8.45 -11.20 22.11
C ASP A 125 -9.88 -10.69 21.86
N ALA A 126 -10.05 -9.39 21.61
CA ALA A 126 -11.34 -8.79 21.29
C ALA A 126 -11.93 -9.32 19.96
N ALA A 127 -11.08 -9.64 18.98
CA ALA A 127 -11.47 -10.24 17.71
C ALA A 127 -11.65 -11.78 17.78
N GLY A 128 -11.31 -12.40 18.92
CA GLY A 128 -11.41 -13.85 19.11
C GLY A 128 -10.39 -14.64 18.28
N VAL A 129 -9.23 -14.05 17.97
CA VAL A 129 -8.14 -14.67 17.22
C VAL A 129 -6.87 -14.76 18.07
N GLU A 130 -6.01 -15.75 17.81
CA GLU A 130 -4.77 -15.91 18.55
C GLU A 130 -3.75 -14.82 18.16
N TRP A 131 -3.13 -14.18 19.15
CA TRP A 131 -1.97 -13.32 18.91
C TRP A 131 -0.69 -14.13 18.76
N TYR A 132 0.10 -13.87 17.72
CA TYR A 132 1.38 -14.54 17.49
C TYR A 132 2.50 -13.57 17.11
N GLY A 133 3.62 -13.63 17.84
CA GLY A 133 4.83 -12.84 17.57
C GLY A 133 4.99 -11.59 18.43
N PRO A 134 5.97 -10.72 18.09
CA PRO A 134 6.27 -9.48 18.81
C PRO A 134 5.18 -8.43 18.62
N THR A 135 5.12 -7.42 19.49
CA THR A 135 4.31 -6.22 19.24
C THR A 135 4.91 -5.36 18.11
N VAL A 136 4.12 -4.43 17.56
CA VAL A 136 4.62 -3.43 16.60
C VAL A 136 5.83 -2.68 17.16
N ALA A 137 5.76 -2.23 18.42
CA ALA A 137 6.84 -1.51 19.08
C ALA A 137 8.11 -2.36 19.23
N ASP A 138 7.97 -3.64 19.60
CA ASP A 138 9.10 -4.56 19.72
C ASP A 138 9.76 -4.83 18.37
N PHE A 139 8.96 -5.05 17.32
CA PHE A 139 9.49 -5.25 15.97
C PHE A 139 10.24 -4.01 15.46
N VAL A 140 9.63 -2.83 15.57
CA VAL A 140 10.26 -1.57 15.13
C VAL A 140 11.56 -1.32 15.88
N ALA A 141 11.58 -1.48 17.21
CA ALA A 141 12.79 -1.30 18.01
C ALA A 141 13.89 -2.31 17.63
N ALA A 142 13.54 -3.58 17.43
CA ALA A 142 14.50 -4.60 17.02
C ALA A 142 15.04 -4.37 15.61
N TYR A 143 14.21 -3.87 14.69
CA TYR A 143 14.63 -3.53 13.34
C TYR A 143 15.60 -2.33 13.34
N GLN A 144 15.24 -1.27 14.06
CA GLN A 144 16.08 -0.07 14.20
C GLN A 144 17.43 -0.39 14.85
N ASP A 145 17.47 -1.20 15.92
CA ASP A 145 18.73 -1.61 16.57
C ASP A 145 19.65 -2.38 15.60
N LYS A 146 19.06 -3.20 14.73
CA LYS A 146 19.82 -4.05 13.80
C LYS A 146 20.28 -3.33 12.53
N TYR A 147 19.44 -2.46 11.98
CA TYR A 147 19.65 -1.87 10.65
C TYR A 147 19.92 -0.36 10.68
N GLY A 148 19.63 0.32 11.79
CA GLY A 148 19.88 1.76 11.94
C GLY A 148 18.85 2.66 11.24
N GLU A 149 17.74 2.08 10.77
CA GLU A 149 16.67 2.77 10.04
C GLU A 149 15.28 2.23 10.44
N GLU A 150 14.22 2.96 10.12
CA GLU A 150 12.85 2.49 10.34
C GLU A 150 12.46 1.39 9.34
N PRO A 151 11.65 0.39 9.73
CA PRO A 151 11.20 -0.63 8.79
C PRO A 151 10.14 -0.10 7.83
N GLY A 152 10.35 -0.32 6.53
CA GLY A 152 9.29 -0.28 5.53
C GLY A 152 8.38 -1.52 5.60
N TYR A 153 7.19 -1.43 5.00
CA TYR A 153 6.20 -2.51 5.04
C TYR A 153 6.70 -3.80 4.38
N HIS A 154 7.57 -3.73 3.37
CA HIS A 154 8.18 -4.91 2.75
C HIS A 154 9.03 -5.71 3.76
N ALA A 155 9.83 -5.02 4.58
CA ALA A 155 10.65 -5.67 5.60
C ALA A 155 9.78 -6.26 6.71
N ALA A 156 8.75 -5.53 7.13
CA ALA A 156 7.74 -6.00 8.07
C ALA A 156 7.00 -7.25 7.56
N GLY A 157 6.55 -7.24 6.31
CA GLY A 157 5.85 -8.37 5.68
C GLY A 157 6.74 -9.59 5.52
N GLY A 158 8.03 -9.40 5.20
CA GLY A 158 9.02 -10.47 5.17
C GLY A 158 9.21 -11.14 6.53
N PHE A 159 9.29 -10.35 7.60
CA PHE A 159 9.37 -10.87 8.98
C PHE A 159 8.06 -11.57 9.38
N ALA A 160 6.90 -10.97 9.09
CA ALA A 160 5.59 -11.54 9.36
C ALA A 160 5.38 -12.88 8.64
N SER A 161 5.84 -13.00 7.39
CA SER A 161 5.81 -14.26 6.64
C SER A 161 6.61 -15.36 7.36
N GLY A 162 7.74 -15.01 7.96
CA GLY A 162 8.52 -15.91 8.81
C GLY A 162 7.76 -16.33 10.08
N LEU A 163 7.07 -15.41 10.74
CA LEU A 163 6.22 -15.73 11.90
C LEU A 163 5.10 -16.70 11.55
N VAL A 164 4.40 -16.47 10.43
CA VAL A 164 3.32 -17.34 9.97
C VAL A 164 3.83 -18.74 9.68
N LEU A 165 4.99 -18.85 9.01
CA LEU A 165 5.63 -20.15 8.77
C LEU A 165 6.04 -20.83 10.07
N GLN A 166 6.60 -20.08 11.03
CA GLN A 166 6.98 -20.61 12.34
C GLN A 166 5.76 -21.16 13.09
N GLN A 167 4.67 -20.39 13.14
CA GLN A 167 3.42 -20.79 13.79
C GLN A 167 2.87 -22.08 13.19
N ALA A 168 2.87 -22.20 11.85
CA ALA A 168 2.40 -23.39 11.17
C ALA A 168 3.27 -24.63 11.45
N ILE A 169 4.60 -24.47 11.53
CA ILE A 169 5.53 -25.55 11.90
C ILE A 169 5.28 -26.01 13.35
N GLU A 170 5.09 -25.06 14.27
CA GLU A 170 4.78 -25.35 15.68
C GLU A 170 3.44 -26.10 15.81
N ALA A 171 2.40 -25.64 15.09
CA ALA A 171 1.08 -26.27 15.07
C ALA A 171 1.12 -27.68 14.44
N ALA A 172 1.92 -27.88 13.39
CA ALA A 172 2.11 -29.19 12.76
C ALA A 172 2.97 -30.14 13.60
N GLY A 173 3.80 -29.61 14.51
CA GLY A 173 4.83 -30.39 15.23
C GLY A 173 5.84 -31.03 14.28
N SER A 174 6.02 -30.46 13.08
CA SER A 174 6.77 -31.06 11.96
C SER A 174 7.22 -29.98 10.97
N VAL A 175 8.29 -30.29 10.23
CA VAL A 175 8.76 -29.50 9.08
C VAL A 175 8.42 -30.16 7.74
N ASP A 176 7.62 -31.23 7.77
CA ASP A 176 7.10 -31.88 6.57
C ASP A 176 6.17 -30.93 5.79
N PRO A 177 6.39 -30.71 4.47
CA PRO A 177 5.63 -29.72 3.71
C PRO A 177 4.12 -29.93 3.69
N ASP A 178 3.64 -31.19 3.63
CA ASP A 178 2.21 -31.47 3.59
C ASP A 178 1.57 -31.22 4.96
N ALA A 179 2.27 -31.57 6.04
CA ALA A 179 1.84 -31.27 7.40
C ALA A 179 1.79 -29.75 7.68
N VAL A 180 2.82 -29.01 7.25
CA VAL A 180 2.88 -27.54 7.39
C VAL A 180 1.80 -26.86 6.55
N ARG A 181 1.57 -27.32 5.31
CA ARG A 181 0.47 -26.83 4.47
C ARG A 181 -0.89 -27.02 5.15
N ALA A 182 -1.15 -28.20 5.70
CA ALA A 182 -2.39 -28.45 6.43
C ALA A 182 -2.56 -27.55 7.67
N ALA A 183 -1.47 -27.19 8.35
CA ALA A 183 -1.50 -26.22 9.44
C ALA A 183 -1.75 -24.79 8.94
N LEU A 184 -1.15 -24.39 7.81
CA LEU A 184 -1.42 -23.10 7.17
C LEU A 184 -2.90 -22.95 6.77
N ASP A 185 -3.52 -24.03 6.26
CA ASP A 185 -4.95 -24.04 5.92
C ASP A 185 -5.86 -23.82 7.14
N GLY A 186 -5.38 -24.14 8.35
CA GLY A 186 -6.06 -23.89 9.62
C GLY A 186 -5.66 -22.59 10.32
N THR A 187 -4.79 -21.78 9.73
CA THR A 187 -4.28 -20.56 10.36
C THR A 187 -5.38 -19.50 10.49
N ASN A 188 -5.54 -18.98 11.72
CA ASN A 188 -6.37 -17.84 12.03
C ASN A 188 -5.76 -17.10 13.23
N ILE A 189 -4.83 -16.20 12.92
CA ILE A 189 -4.01 -15.49 13.92
C ILE A 189 -3.96 -14.00 13.61
N MET A 190 -3.58 -13.19 14.59
CA MET A 190 -3.18 -11.80 14.44
C MET A 190 -1.69 -11.66 14.79
N THR A 191 -0.95 -10.96 13.94
CA THR A 191 0.44 -10.59 14.18
C THR A 191 0.55 -9.06 14.28
N PHE A 192 1.75 -8.53 14.53
CA PHE A 192 1.97 -7.08 14.40
C PHE A 192 1.70 -6.53 12.99
N TYR A 193 1.64 -7.41 11.97
CA TYR A 193 1.29 -7.07 10.58
C TYR A 193 -0.22 -7.17 10.31
N GLY A 194 -1.02 -7.51 11.31
CA GLY A 194 -2.47 -7.68 11.19
C GLY A 194 -2.89 -9.15 11.11
N ASN A 195 -4.16 -9.34 10.72
CA ASN A 195 -4.79 -10.65 10.69
C ASN A 195 -4.27 -11.50 9.54
N VAL A 196 -4.19 -12.80 9.80
CA VAL A 196 -3.72 -13.82 8.87
C VAL A 196 -4.71 -14.98 8.86
N GLN A 197 -5.40 -15.13 7.74
CA GLN A 197 -6.23 -16.28 7.42
C GLN A 197 -6.20 -16.54 5.91
N PHE A 198 -6.03 -17.79 5.52
CA PHE A 198 -5.98 -18.18 4.12
C PHE A 198 -7.28 -18.83 3.67
N ASN A 199 -7.73 -18.47 2.47
CA ASN A 199 -8.83 -19.15 1.81
C ASN A 199 -8.45 -20.61 1.54
N THR A 200 -9.39 -21.53 1.81
CA THR A 200 -9.21 -22.98 1.62
C THR A 200 -10.06 -23.58 0.50
N THR A 201 -10.80 -22.75 -0.23
CA THR A 201 -11.56 -23.17 -1.42
C THR A 201 -10.61 -23.51 -2.57
N PRO A 202 -10.96 -24.48 -3.44
CA PRO A 202 -10.12 -24.84 -4.59
C PRO A 202 -9.77 -23.66 -5.51
N GLU A 203 -10.67 -22.67 -5.64
CA GLU A 203 -10.53 -21.56 -6.57
C GLU A 203 -9.61 -20.45 -6.06
N ALA A 204 -9.51 -20.28 -4.74
CA ALA A 204 -8.76 -19.19 -4.11
C ALA A 204 -7.73 -19.70 -3.08
N HIS A 205 -7.35 -20.98 -3.14
CA HIS A 205 -6.49 -21.60 -2.13
C HIS A 205 -5.20 -20.80 -1.88
N GLY A 206 -4.96 -20.44 -0.63
CA GLY A 206 -3.79 -19.67 -0.21
C GLY A 206 -3.91 -18.15 -0.36
N LEU A 207 -5.05 -17.63 -0.85
CA LEU A 207 -5.34 -16.20 -0.82
C LEU A 207 -5.49 -15.73 0.62
N GLN A 208 -4.79 -14.65 0.99
CA GLN A 208 -4.96 -14.00 2.29
C GLN A 208 -6.25 -13.18 2.26
N GLU A 209 -7.19 -13.47 3.17
CA GLU A 209 -8.52 -12.85 3.17
C GLU A 209 -8.82 -12.00 4.41
N ALA A 210 -8.04 -12.15 5.48
CA ALA A 210 -8.29 -11.42 6.72
C ALA A 210 -7.45 -10.15 6.86
N HIS A 211 -6.40 -9.99 6.05
CA HIS A 211 -5.54 -8.82 6.10
C HIS A 211 -6.23 -7.59 5.50
N GLU A 212 -6.17 -6.46 6.22
CA GLU A 212 -6.70 -5.18 5.78
C GLU A 212 -5.56 -4.20 5.54
N MET A 213 -5.56 -3.59 4.35
CA MET A 213 -4.60 -2.56 3.99
C MET A 213 -5.05 -1.18 4.49
N VAL A 214 -4.08 -0.28 4.65
CA VAL A 214 -4.33 1.14 4.88
C VAL A 214 -3.95 1.96 3.65
N TYR A 215 -4.43 3.20 3.56
CA TYR A 215 -3.89 4.17 2.62
C TYR A 215 -3.14 5.24 3.38
N VAL A 216 -1.95 5.53 2.90
CA VAL A 216 -1.13 6.62 3.41
C VAL A 216 -1.17 7.82 2.48
N GLN A 217 -0.95 9.00 3.02
CA GLN A 217 -0.69 10.22 2.27
C GLN A 217 0.49 10.96 2.90
N TRP A 218 1.38 11.48 2.06
CA TRP A 218 2.42 12.40 2.51
C TRP A 218 1.82 13.79 2.76
N GLN A 219 2.08 14.35 3.93
CA GLN A 219 1.55 15.64 4.39
C GLN A 219 2.66 16.44 5.08
N LYS A 220 2.43 17.73 5.34
CA LYS A 220 3.32 18.53 6.20
C LYS A 220 2.79 18.53 7.63
N ASP A 221 3.66 18.26 8.60
CA ASP A 221 3.36 18.42 10.02
C ASP A 221 3.32 19.92 10.42
N ALA A 222 3.09 20.19 11.71
CA ALA A 222 3.02 21.55 12.24
C ALA A 222 4.33 22.35 12.10
N ASP A 223 5.47 21.65 12.01
CA ASP A 223 6.80 22.23 11.84
C ASP A 223 7.20 22.34 10.36
N GLY A 224 6.35 21.87 9.45
CA GLY A 224 6.54 21.90 8.00
C GLY A 224 7.34 20.71 7.45
N ASN A 225 7.62 19.69 8.26
CA ASN A 225 8.31 18.50 7.80
C ASN A 225 7.35 17.59 7.03
N LEU A 226 7.87 16.95 5.99
CA LEU A 226 7.12 15.95 5.23
C LEU A 226 7.00 14.66 6.06
N VAL A 227 5.77 14.24 6.33
CA VAL A 227 5.44 13.06 7.15
C VAL A 227 4.39 12.21 6.47
N LYS A 228 4.48 10.89 6.66
CA LYS A 228 3.50 9.94 6.15
C LYS A 228 2.36 9.78 7.17
N GLN A 229 1.13 10.01 6.72
CA GLN A 229 -0.08 9.91 7.53
C GLN A 229 -0.97 8.78 7.00
N VAL A 230 -1.58 7.99 7.89
CA VAL A 230 -2.66 7.08 7.50
C VAL A 230 -3.92 7.92 7.32
N VAL A 231 -4.51 7.86 6.13
CA VAL A 231 -5.70 8.65 5.76
C VAL A 231 -6.94 7.80 5.48
N TRP A 232 -6.78 6.48 5.43
CA TRP A 232 -7.88 5.51 5.35
C TRP A 232 -7.42 4.16 5.90
N PRO A 233 -8.28 3.37 6.58
CA PRO A 233 -9.70 3.63 6.87
C PRO A 233 -9.91 4.78 7.87
N VAL A 234 -11.09 5.40 7.85
CA VAL A 234 -11.42 6.59 8.68
C VAL A 234 -11.30 6.27 10.16
N GLU A 235 -11.68 5.05 10.56
CA GLU A 235 -11.64 4.55 11.93
C GLU A 235 -10.22 4.47 12.51
N GLY A 236 -9.19 4.42 11.64
CA GLY A 236 -7.78 4.30 12.01
C GLY A 236 -6.90 5.43 11.46
N GLN A 237 -7.48 6.49 10.89
CA GLN A 237 -6.71 7.55 10.26
C GLN A 237 -5.96 8.40 11.30
N SER A 238 -4.70 8.74 11.01
CA SER A 238 -3.90 9.66 11.82
C SER A 238 -4.05 11.12 11.38
N ALA A 239 -4.54 11.36 10.16
CA ALA A 239 -4.93 12.67 9.65
C ALA A 239 -6.04 12.56 8.59
N GLU A 240 -6.77 13.65 8.37
CA GLU A 240 -7.65 13.77 7.21
C GLU A 240 -6.83 13.86 5.92
N PRO A 241 -7.30 13.32 4.78
CA PRO A 241 -6.63 13.48 3.50
C PRO A 241 -6.65 14.95 3.05
N ILE A 242 -5.55 15.42 2.47
CA ILE A 242 -5.48 16.68 1.74
C ILE A 242 -6.23 16.47 0.42
N TYR A 243 -7.44 17.01 0.32
CA TYR A 243 -8.29 17.00 -0.87
C TYR A 243 -9.23 18.23 -0.90
N PRO A 244 -9.43 18.89 -2.06
CA PRO A 244 -8.66 18.72 -3.29
C PRO A 244 -7.23 19.22 -3.11
N LEU A 245 -6.27 18.56 -3.77
CA LEU A 245 -4.94 19.15 -3.96
C LEU A 245 -5.11 20.41 -4.81
N ALA A 246 -4.70 21.57 -4.27
CA ALA A 246 -4.81 22.84 -4.99
C ALA A 246 -3.91 22.89 -6.24
N GLN A 247 -2.83 22.12 -6.18
CA GLN A 247 -1.86 21.68 -7.21
C GLN A 247 -1.01 20.61 -6.51
N ILE A 248 -0.27 19.77 -7.25
CA ILE A 248 0.87 19.08 -6.63
C ILE A 248 1.89 20.18 -6.36
N PRO A 249 2.04 20.61 -5.10
CA PRO A 249 2.79 21.81 -4.76
C PRO A 249 4.27 21.62 -5.06
#